data_AF-A0A1L3ZP83-F1
#
_entry.id   AF-A0A1L3ZP83-F1
#
_cell.length_a   1.000
_cell.length_b   1.000
_cell.length_c   1.000
_cell.angle_alpha   90.00
_cell.angle_beta   90.00
_cell.angle_gamma   90.00
#
_symmetry.space_group_name_H-M   'P 1'
#
loop_
_entity.id
_entity.type
_entity.pdbx_description
1 polymer ?
#
loop_
_entity_poly.entity_id
_entity_poly.type
_entity_poly.pdbx_seq_one_letter_code
_entity_poly.pdbx_strand_id
1 'polypeptide(L)'
;MWSEPVILNTIAEKLKRRSKDDFKGRHFEAWLIVQAVAWYLRYPLSYRDLEEMFQERGFEVDHSTINRWVLAYAPMIEKRLRQFRRPHCGSVRIDETYVKIRGKWRYLYRAIDKHGNPIDFLLTAKRDLDAAERFFRKMLKDEPLLSPAKIGTDGANTFPSAIKTSVDDGHLHPDPVHYVTKHLQQGIESDHFRVKKNMPKIGGFQSFKTARSNYRRGRSDAVLSQTF
;
A
#
# COMPACT_ATOMS: atom_id res chain seq x y z
N MET A 1 -41.81 7.99 1.03
CA MET A 1 -41.36 6.58 0.94
C MET A 1 -40.81 6.41 -0.47
N TRP A 2 -39.50 6.64 -0.68
CA TRP A 2 -38.87 6.54 -1.99
C TRP A 2 -38.21 5.18 -2.12
N SER A 3 -38.61 4.42 -3.13
CA SER A 3 -38.23 3.03 -3.37
C SER A 3 -36.72 2.92 -3.62
N GLU A 4 -36.04 2.04 -2.88
CA GLU A 4 -34.63 1.64 -3.02
C GLU A 4 -34.07 1.53 -4.46
N PRO A 5 -34.82 1.05 -5.49
CA PRO A 5 -34.30 0.97 -6.87
C PRO A 5 -33.89 2.31 -7.51
N VAL A 6 -34.48 3.46 -7.12
CA VAL A 6 -34.17 4.76 -7.73
C VAL A 6 -32.82 5.32 -7.25
N ILE A 7 -32.50 5.09 -5.96
CA ILE A 7 -31.25 5.53 -5.34
C ILE A 7 -30.08 4.71 -5.89
N LEU A 8 -30.24 3.39 -6.02
CA LEU A 8 -29.21 2.52 -6.59
C LEU A 8 -28.93 2.86 -8.05
N ASN A 9 -29.97 3.14 -8.85
CA ASN A 9 -29.79 3.47 -10.27
C ASN A 9 -29.08 4.83 -10.46
N THR A 10 -29.43 5.84 -9.65
CA THR A 10 -28.74 7.15 -9.68
C THR A 10 -27.29 7.06 -9.20
N ILE A 11 -26.99 6.22 -8.19
CA ILE A 11 -25.61 5.94 -7.78
C ILE A 11 -24.87 5.21 -8.91
N ALA A 12 -25.47 4.21 -9.55
CA ALA A 12 -24.87 3.46 -10.65
C ALA A 12 -24.54 4.38 -11.84
N GLU A 13 -25.46 5.24 -12.26
CA GLU A 13 -25.23 6.20 -13.34
C GLU A 13 -24.17 7.25 -12.97
N LYS A 14 -24.14 7.71 -11.72
CA LYS A 14 -23.08 8.60 -11.23
C LYS A 14 -21.70 7.92 -11.25
N LEU A 15 -21.63 6.65 -10.89
CA LEU A 15 -20.40 5.85 -10.95
C LEU A 15 -19.95 5.61 -12.40
N LYS A 16 -20.88 5.27 -13.31
CA LYS A 16 -20.59 5.11 -14.75
C LYS A 16 -20.08 6.41 -15.38
N ARG A 17 -20.75 7.54 -15.14
CA ARG A 17 -20.33 8.86 -15.65
C ARG A 17 -18.95 9.25 -15.12
N ARG A 18 -18.70 9.07 -13.82
CA ARG A 18 -17.39 9.33 -13.21
C ARG A 18 -16.30 8.43 -13.80
N SER A 19 -16.58 7.15 -14.01
CA SER A 19 -15.65 6.23 -14.70
C SER A 19 -15.31 6.74 -16.10
N LYS A 20 -16.32 7.16 -16.87
CA LYS A 20 -16.12 7.74 -18.21
C LYS A 20 -15.24 8.99 -18.19
N ASP A 21 -15.40 9.84 -17.17
CA ASP A 21 -14.57 11.03 -16.98
C ASP A 21 -13.12 10.69 -16.58
N ASP A 22 -12.91 9.67 -15.74
CA ASP A 22 -11.56 9.23 -15.30
C ASP A 22 -10.67 8.77 -16.48
N PHE A 23 -11.27 8.19 -17.51
CA PHE A 23 -10.57 7.69 -18.71
C PHE A 23 -10.73 8.60 -19.93
N LYS A 24 -11.31 9.80 -19.77
CA LYS A 24 -11.54 10.72 -20.89
C LYS A 24 -10.20 11.15 -21.53
N GLY A 25 -10.15 11.10 -22.85
CA GLY A 25 -8.96 11.50 -23.63
C GLY A 25 -7.80 10.49 -23.60
N ARG A 26 -8.04 9.25 -23.17
CA ARG A 26 -7.06 8.16 -23.29
C ARG A 26 -7.17 7.49 -24.66
N HIS A 27 -6.02 7.22 -25.26
CA HIS A 27 -5.91 6.48 -26.52
C HIS A 27 -6.31 5.00 -26.41
N PHE A 28 -6.30 4.44 -25.20
CA PHE A 28 -6.58 3.04 -24.95
C PHE A 28 -7.84 2.88 -24.11
N GLU A 29 -8.53 1.76 -24.34
CA GLU A 29 -9.74 1.41 -23.64
C GLU A 29 -9.54 1.31 -22.12
N ALA A 30 -10.53 1.79 -21.36
CA ALA A 30 -10.46 1.83 -19.90
C ALA A 30 -10.17 0.46 -19.27
N TRP A 31 -10.77 -0.61 -19.80
CA TRP A 31 -10.58 -1.96 -19.28
C TRP A 31 -9.13 -2.43 -19.42
N LEU A 32 -8.45 -2.03 -20.50
CA LEU A 32 -7.07 -2.41 -20.80
C LEU A 32 -6.09 -1.72 -19.84
N ILE A 33 -6.33 -0.43 -19.59
CA ILE A 33 -5.61 0.37 -18.60
C ILE A 33 -5.78 -0.24 -17.20
N VAL A 34 -7.01 -0.52 -16.79
CA VAL A 34 -7.31 -1.11 -15.48
C VAL A 34 -6.67 -2.49 -15.35
N GLN A 35 -6.70 -3.32 -16.41
CA GLN A 35 -6.10 -4.64 -16.41
C GLN A 35 -4.58 -4.58 -16.22
N ALA A 36 -3.90 -3.68 -16.94
CA ALA A 36 -2.46 -3.48 -16.83
C ALA A 36 -2.06 -3.04 -15.42
N VAL A 37 -2.78 -2.07 -14.86
CA VAL A 37 -2.52 -1.55 -13.50
C VAL A 37 -2.81 -2.63 -12.46
N ALA A 38 -3.90 -3.39 -12.60
CA ALA A 38 -4.25 -4.46 -11.69
C ALA A 38 -3.20 -5.58 -11.68
N TRP A 39 -2.73 -6.02 -12.86
CA TRP A 39 -1.67 -7.03 -12.95
C TRP A 39 -0.34 -6.54 -12.38
N TYR A 40 0.05 -5.31 -12.69
CA TYR A 40 1.27 -4.71 -12.14
C TYR A 40 1.27 -4.66 -10.61
N LEU A 41 0.12 -4.34 -10.03
CA LEU A 41 -0.03 -4.28 -8.58
C LEU A 41 -0.06 -5.68 -7.97
N ARG A 42 -0.84 -6.62 -8.54
CA ARG A 42 -1.10 -7.94 -7.96
C ARG A 42 0.04 -8.95 -8.14
N TYR A 43 0.78 -8.87 -9.23
CA TYR A 43 1.76 -9.88 -9.61
C TYR A 43 3.17 -9.28 -9.67
N PRO A 44 4.21 -10.11 -9.49
CA PRO A 44 5.60 -9.66 -9.56
C PRO A 44 6.09 -9.46 -11.01
N LEU A 45 5.29 -8.78 -11.82
CA LEU A 45 5.56 -8.50 -13.23
C LEU A 45 6.33 -7.19 -13.39
N SER A 46 7.29 -7.18 -14.32
CA SER A 46 7.93 -5.97 -14.80
C SER A 46 7.03 -5.23 -15.80
N TYR A 47 7.33 -3.97 -16.10
CA TYR A 47 6.59 -3.25 -17.14
C TYR A 47 6.82 -3.85 -18.53
N ARG A 48 7.99 -4.49 -18.76
CA ARG A 48 8.30 -5.19 -20.01
C ARG A 48 7.52 -6.50 -20.11
N ASP A 49 7.39 -7.23 -19.00
CA ASP A 49 6.58 -8.46 -18.97
C ASP A 49 5.13 -8.14 -19.35
N LEU A 50 4.60 -7.00 -18.86
CA LEU A 50 3.24 -6.57 -19.22
C LEU A 50 3.14 -6.15 -20.70
N GLU A 51 4.13 -5.43 -21.23
CA GLU A 51 4.22 -5.09 -22.66
C GLU A 51 4.23 -6.36 -23.53
N GLU A 52 5.05 -7.36 -23.20
CA GLU A 52 5.08 -8.66 -23.88
C GLU A 52 3.71 -9.37 -23.80
N MET A 53 3.10 -9.42 -22.62
CA MET A 53 1.77 -10.02 -22.42
C MET A 53 0.65 -9.30 -23.21
N PHE A 54 0.76 -7.99 -23.40
CA PHE A 54 -0.18 -7.22 -24.24
C PHE A 54 0.07 -7.50 -25.72
N GLN A 55 1.35 -7.58 -26.12
CA GLN A 55 1.73 -7.90 -27.50
C GLN A 55 1.24 -9.29 -27.92
N GLU A 56 1.36 -10.31 -27.07
CA GLU A 56 0.84 -11.66 -27.30
C GLU A 56 -0.68 -11.68 -27.54
N ARG A 57 -1.40 -10.69 -27.01
CA ARG A 57 -2.85 -10.53 -27.17
C ARG A 57 -3.24 -9.59 -28.32
N GLY A 58 -2.27 -9.13 -29.11
CA GLY A 58 -2.47 -8.24 -30.25
C GLY A 58 -2.59 -6.76 -29.90
N PHE A 59 -2.15 -6.34 -28.71
CA PHE A 59 -2.15 -4.94 -28.30
C PHE A 59 -0.73 -4.37 -28.27
N GLU A 60 -0.45 -3.38 -29.11
CA GLU A 60 0.82 -2.66 -29.11
C GLU A 60 0.82 -1.58 -28.02
N VAL A 61 1.37 -1.91 -26.84
CA VAL A 61 1.45 -0.99 -25.70
C VAL A 61 2.87 -0.94 -25.15
N ASP A 62 3.55 0.20 -25.35
CA ASP A 62 4.90 0.39 -24.83
C ASP A 62 4.93 0.40 -23.28
N HIS A 63 5.95 -0.24 -22.69
CA HIS A 63 6.15 -0.33 -21.24
C HIS A 63 6.16 1.04 -20.53
N SER A 64 6.59 2.12 -21.18
CA SER A 64 6.53 3.48 -20.63
C SER A 64 5.10 4.02 -20.54
N THR A 65 4.22 3.60 -21.45
CA THR A 65 2.77 3.89 -21.41
C THR A 65 2.12 3.20 -20.22
N ILE A 66 2.44 1.92 -19.99
CA ILE A 66 1.99 1.18 -18.82
C ILE A 66 2.47 1.86 -17.53
N ASN A 67 3.73 2.29 -17.48
CA ASN A 67 4.25 3.05 -16.35
C ASN A 67 3.43 4.35 -16.12
N ARG A 68 3.14 5.12 -17.16
CA ARG A 68 2.29 6.32 -17.04
C ARG A 68 0.90 6.01 -16.50
N TRP A 69 0.29 4.90 -16.91
CA TRP A 69 -1.00 4.46 -16.37
C TRP A 69 -0.91 4.09 -14.90
N VAL A 70 0.09 3.32 -14.50
CA VAL A 70 0.31 2.98 -13.08
C VAL A 70 0.51 4.24 -12.25
N LEU A 71 1.28 5.21 -12.75
CA LEU A 71 1.50 6.50 -12.08
C LEU A 71 0.20 7.28 -11.87
N ALA A 72 -0.70 7.26 -12.85
CA ALA A 72 -1.95 8.00 -12.81
C ALA A 72 -3.02 7.29 -11.98
N TYR A 73 -3.22 5.98 -12.20
CA TYR A 73 -4.41 5.27 -11.75
C TYR A 73 -4.20 4.44 -10.48
N ALA A 74 -2.99 3.98 -10.18
CA ALA A 74 -2.76 3.20 -8.95
C ALA A 74 -3.19 3.97 -7.68
N PRO A 75 -2.85 5.27 -7.50
CA PRO A 75 -3.33 6.03 -6.34
C PRO A 75 -4.85 6.20 -6.29
N MET A 76 -5.50 6.31 -7.46
CA MET A 76 -6.96 6.44 -7.54
C MET A 76 -7.65 5.14 -7.14
N ILE A 77 -7.14 4.00 -7.62
CA ILE A 77 -7.64 2.67 -7.28
C ILE A 77 -7.43 2.41 -5.78
N GLU A 78 -6.23 2.68 -5.27
CA GLU A 78 -5.90 2.53 -3.86
C GLU A 78 -6.83 3.36 -2.96
N LYS A 79 -7.04 4.64 -3.28
CA LYS A 79 -7.96 5.52 -2.54
C LYS A 79 -9.39 4.99 -2.52
N ARG A 80 -9.86 4.40 -3.62
CA ARG A 80 -11.20 3.78 -3.69
C ARG A 80 -11.25 2.49 -2.87
N LEU A 81 -10.25 1.63 -3.00
CA LEU A 81 -10.17 0.39 -2.23
C LEU A 81 -10.13 0.66 -0.72
N ARG A 82 -9.46 1.72 -0.28
CA ARG A 82 -9.47 2.17 1.13
C ARG A 82 -10.88 2.43 1.67
N GLN A 83 -11.78 3.01 0.87
CA GLN A 83 -13.18 3.26 1.27
C GLN A 83 -13.98 1.99 1.52
N PHE A 84 -13.57 0.87 0.91
CA PHE A 84 -14.20 -0.44 1.09
C PHE A 84 -13.51 -1.31 2.14
N ARG A 85 -12.38 -0.85 2.72
CA ARG A 85 -11.72 -1.56 3.81
C ARG A 85 -12.62 -1.50 5.04
N ARG A 86 -12.88 -2.65 5.66
CA ARG A 86 -13.59 -2.71 6.94
C ARG A 86 -12.76 -1.98 8.00
N PRO A 87 -13.39 -1.34 9.00
CA PRO A 87 -12.68 -0.73 10.12
C PRO A 87 -11.71 -1.76 10.72
N HIS A 88 -10.45 -1.37 10.83
CA HIS A 88 -9.41 -2.25 11.31
C HIS A 88 -9.70 -2.62 12.76
N CYS A 89 -9.36 -3.86 13.08
CA CYS A 89 -9.88 -4.58 14.20
C CYS A 89 -9.05 -4.32 15.47
N GLY A 90 -9.03 -3.06 15.93
CA GLY A 90 -8.55 -2.64 17.26
C GLY A 90 -7.09 -2.95 17.62
N SER A 91 -6.35 -3.69 16.80
CA SER A 91 -4.95 -4.04 17.02
C SER A 91 -4.14 -3.95 15.74
N VAL A 92 -2.98 -3.33 15.83
CA VAL A 92 -2.04 -3.13 14.72
C VAL A 92 -0.68 -3.67 15.11
N ARG A 93 0.00 -4.30 14.15
CA ARG A 93 1.39 -4.73 14.28
C ARG A 93 2.27 -3.85 13.39
N ILE A 94 3.30 -3.28 13.97
CA ILE A 94 4.27 -2.40 13.31
C ILE A 94 5.64 -3.07 13.32
N ASP A 95 6.31 -3.00 12.18
CA ASP A 95 7.59 -3.66 11.93
C ASP A 95 8.50 -2.78 11.05
N GLU A 96 9.81 -2.98 11.18
CA GLU A 96 10.84 -2.28 10.44
C GLU A 96 11.73 -3.27 9.68
N THR A 97 11.75 -3.16 8.35
CA THR A 97 12.54 -4.04 7.47
C THR A 97 13.56 -3.28 6.63
N TYR A 98 14.66 -3.94 6.32
CA TYR A 98 15.72 -3.38 5.49
C TYR A 98 15.52 -3.74 4.02
N VAL A 99 15.56 -2.73 3.15
CA VAL A 99 15.46 -2.89 1.69
C VAL A 99 16.68 -2.27 1.03
N LYS A 100 17.32 -3.01 0.14
CA LYS A 100 18.47 -2.52 -0.63
C LYS A 100 17.99 -1.79 -1.89
N ILE A 101 18.35 -0.51 -2.01
CA ILE A 101 17.95 0.39 -3.11
C ILE A 101 19.22 1.02 -3.68
N ARG A 102 19.52 0.76 -4.96
CA ARG A 102 20.80 1.14 -5.62
C ARG A 102 22.04 0.86 -4.75
N GLY A 103 22.14 -0.36 -4.22
CA GLY A 103 23.28 -0.75 -3.39
C GLY A 103 23.27 -0.23 -1.95
N LYS A 104 22.39 0.72 -1.60
CA LYS A 104 22.30 1.29 -0.24
C LYS A 104 21.13 0.67 0.52
N TRP A 105 21.37 0.26 1.77
CA TRP A 105 20.32 -0.18 2.68
C TRP A 105 19.45 1.00 3.10
N ARG A 106 18.14 0.77 3.11
CA ARG A 106 17.08 1.71 3.48
C ARG A 106 16.10 1.02 4.39
N TYR A 107 15.34 1.80 5.16
CA TYR A 107 14.42 1.29 6.16
C TYR A 107 13.00 1.42 5.65
N LEU A 108 12.22 0.36 5.80
CA LEU A 108 10.82 0.30 5.41
C LEU A 108 10.01 -0.03 6.67
N TYR A 109 9.24 0.95 7.13
CA TYR A 109 8.23 0.76 8.15
C TYR A 109 6.97 0.20 7.51
N ARG A 110 6.36 -0.78 8.20
CA ARG A 110 5.17 -1.49 7.78
C ARG A 110 4.20 -1.58 8.95
N ALA A 111 2.93 -1.35 8.69
CA ALA A 111 1.83 -1.65 9.60
C ALA A 111 0.91 -2.68 8.97
N ILE A 112 0.54 -3.71 9.73
CA ILE A 112 -0.40 -4.75 9.33
C ILE A 112 -1.46 -4.95 10.42
N ASP A 113 -2.67 -5.33 10.01
CA ASP A 113 -3.74 -5.66 10.95
C ASP A 113 -3.57 -7.09 11.53
N LYS A 114 -4.48 -7.50 12.41
CA LYS A 114 -4.46 -8.83 13.03
C LYS A 114 -4.64 -9.98 12.02
N HIS A 115 -5.22 -9.71 10.85
CA HIS A 115 -5.43 -10.67 9.77
C HIS A 115 -4.27 -10.70 8.78
N GLY A 116 -3.23 -9.88 8.99
CA GLY A 116 -2.08 -9.77 8.09
C GLY A 116 -2.34 -8.85 6.90
N ASN A 117 -3.46 -8.12 6.86
CA ASN A 117 -3.69 -7.15 5.80
C ASN A 117 -2.81 -5.93 6.02
N PRO A 118 -2.18 -5.41 4.95
CA PRO A 118 -1.40 -4.20 5.02
C PRO A 118 -2.29 -2.99 5.33
N ILE A 119 -1.88 -2.23 6.34
CA ILE A 119 -2.49 -0.96 6.70
C ILE A 119 -1.74 0.17 5.99
N ASP A 120 -0.43 0.26 6.23
CA ASP A 120 0.38 1.33 5.66
C ASP A 120 1.88 1.03 5.62
N PHE A 121 2.61 1.79 4.80
CA PHE A 121 4.06 1.70 4.61
C PHE A 121 4.75 3.06 4.57
N LEU A 122 6.00 3.10 5.03
CA LEU A 122 6.87 4.26 4.86
C LEU A 122 8.32 3.83 4.63
N LEU A 123 8.85 4.20 3.46
CA LEU A 123 10.26 4.04 3.15
C LEU A 123 11.06 5.28 3.56
N THR A 124 12.10 5.09 4.38
CA THR A 124 12.97 6.14 4.89
C THR A 124 14.44 5.86 4.61
N ALA A 125 15.22 6.93 4.63
CA ALA A 125 16.67 6.88 4.43
C ALA A 125 17.43 6.47 5.70
N LYS A 126 16.87 6.82 6.86
CA LYS A 126 17.45 6.65 8.19
C LYS A 126 16.41 6.00 9.12
N ARG A 127 16.92 5.31 10.13
CA ARG A 127 16.17 4.79 11.28
C ARG A 127 16.37 5.77 12.43
N ASP A 128 15.44 6.70 12.57
CA ASP A 128 15.43 7.70 13.62
C ASP A 128 14.02 7.89 14.18
N LEU A 129 13.92 8.60 15.30
CA LEU A 129 12.64 8.87 15.95
C LEU A 129 11.70 9.67 15.03
N ASP A 130 12.23 10.65 14.29
CA ASP A 130 11.46 11.43 13.31
C ASP A 130 10.82 10.55 12.22
N ALA A 131 11.55 9.53 11.74
CA ALA A 131 11.00 8.56 10.80
C ALA A 131 9.86 7.73 11.41
N ALA A 132 10.00 7.30 12.66
CA ALA A 132 8.96 6.56 13.37
C ALA A 132 7.73 7.45 13.61
N GLU A 133 7.89 8.65 14.16
CA GLU A 133 6.80 9.60 14.40
C GLU A 133 6.08 9.96 13.10
N ARG A 134 6.82 10.21 12.01
CA ARG A 134 6.23 10.46 10.70
C ARG A 134 5.43 9.26 10.19
N PHE A 135 5.87 8.03 10.46
CA PHE A 135 5.12 6.83 10.10
C PHE A 135 3.80 6.73 10.89
N PHE A 136 3.85 6.91 12.20
CA PHE A 136 2.66 6.89 13.05
C PHE A 136 1.67 7.98 12.66
N ARG A 137 2.14 9.22 12.46
CA ARG A 137 1.30 10.33 12.02
C ARG A 137 0.64 10.03 10.67
N LYS A 138 1.40 9.50 9.70
CA LYS A 138 0.86 9.12 8.38
C LYS A 138 -0.22 8.05 8.53
N MET A 139 0.11 6.97 9.23
CA MET A 139 -0.79 5.84 9.43
C MET A 139 -2.09 6.27 10.14
N LEU A 140 -2.01 7.07 11.20
CA LEU A 140 -3.18 7.41 12.03
C LEU A 140 -4.00 8.56 11.47
N LYS A 141 -3.35 9.55 10.84
CA LYS A 141 -4.04 10.72 10.29
C LYS A 141 -4.73 10.42 8.97
N ASP A 142 -4.10 9.62 8.11
CA ASP A 142 -4.67 9.29 6.80
C ASP A 142 -5.74 8.19 6.91
N GLU A 143 -5.76 7.43 8.00
CA GLU A 143 -6.71 6.35 8.28
C GLU A 143 -7.30 6.47 9.71
N PRO A 144 -8.12 7.50 9.96
CA PRO A 144 -8.62 7.83 11.31
C PRO A 144 -9.49 6.73 11.95
N LEU A 145 -10.00 5.77 11.16
CA LEU A 145 -10.73 4.60 11.65
C LEU A 145 -9.82 3.51 12.25
N LEU A 146 -8.49 3.67 12.18
CA LEU A 146 -7.56 2.70 12.75
C LEU A 146 -7.53 2.69 14.26
N SER A 147 -7.70 3.87 14.91
CA SER A 147 -7.37 4.18 16.33
C SER A 147 -7.13 2.92 17.19
N PRO A 148 -5.94 2.31 17.08
CA PRO A 148 -5.76 0.96 17.58
C PRO A 148 -5.59 0.98 19.09
N ALA A 149 -6.38 0.16 19.78
CA ALA A 149 -6.25 -0.03 21.23
C ALA A 149 -5.02 -0.88 21.60
N LYS A 150 -4.48 -1.66 20.65
CA LYS A 150 -3.30 -2.51 20.86
C LYS A 150 -2.26 -2.32 19.76
N ILE A 151 -1.01 -2.11 20.14
CA ILE A 151 0.10 -1.89 19.22
C ILE A 151 1.21 -2.90 19.52
N GLY A 152 1.46 -3.79 18.57
CA GLY A 152 2.56 -4.75 18.63
C GLY A 152 3.78 -4.25 17.86
N THR A 153 4.97 -4.26 18.46
CA THR A 153 6.22 -3.85 17.79
C THR A 153 7.34 -4.89 17.94
N ASP A 154 8.38 -4.79 17.11
CA ASP A 154 9.61 -5.61 17.16
C ASP A 154 10.57 -5.24 18.32
N GLY A 155 10.26 -4.15 19.05
CA GLY A 155 11.05 -3.69 20.19
C GLY A 155 12.08 -2.59 19.87
N ALA A 156 12.02 -1.92 18.71
CA ALA A 156 12.88 -0.77 18.46
C ALA A 156 12.67 0.37 19.49
N ASN A 157 13.77 0.93 19.98
CA ASN A 157 13.76 1.99 21.01
C ASN A 157 13.02 3.28 20.60
N THR A 158 12.81 3.51 19.30
CA THR A 158 12.11 4.67 18.78
C THR A 158 10.58 4.56 18.91
N PHE A 159 10.03 3.35 18.99
CA PHE A 159 8.58 3.15 18.98
C PHE A 159 7.85 3.62 20.23
N PRO A 160 8.34 3.37 21.47
CA PRO A 160 7.68 3.88 22.67
C PRO A 160 7.53 5.41 22.65
N SER A 161 8.57 6.12 22.21
CA SER A 161 8.51 7.58 22.08
C SER A 161 7.53 8.01 20.98
N ALA A 162 7.54 7.36 19.82
CA ALA A 162 6.60 7.68 18.74
C ALA A 162 5.13 7.40 19.11
N ILE A 163 4.87 6.36 19.91
CA ILE A 163 3.53 6.06 20.46
C ILE A 163 3.11 7.18 21.40
N LYS A 164 3.98 7.58 22.34
CA LYS A 164 3.69 8.67 23.27
C LYS A 164 3.35 9.98 22.54
N THR A 165 4.20 10.39 21.59
CA THR A 165 3.94 11.57 20.75
C THR A 165 2.59 11.48 20.03
N SER A 166 2.21 10.29 19.56
CA SER A 166 0.91 10.09 18.88
C SER A 166 -0.30 10.14 19.82
N VAL A 167 -0.12 9.77 21.10
CA VAL A 167 -1.14 9.95 22.14
C VAL A 167 -1.27 11.43 22.49
N ASP A 168 -0.14 12.13 22.68
CA ASP A 168 -0.10 13.56 23.00
C ASP A 168 -0.71 14.41 21.86
N ASP A 169 -0.50 14.02 20.60
CA ASP A 169 -1.10 14.64 19.41
C ASP A 169 -2.61 14.30 19.23
N GLY A 170 -3.18 13.44 20.08
CA GLY A 170 -4.60 13.02 20.02
C GLY A 170 -4.93 12.08 18.85
N HIS A 171 -3.92 11.42 18.27
CA HIS A 171 -4.07 10.48 17.15
C HIS A 171 -4.25 9.03 17.60
N LEU A 172 -3.94 8.70 18.85
CA LEU A 172 -4.14 7.39 19.46
C LEU A 172 -5.09 7.46 20.65
N HIS A 173 -5.63 6.30 21.03
CA HIS A 173 -6.30 6.13 22.31
C HIS A 173 -5.39 6.59 23.46
N PRO A 174 -5.91 7.25 24.51
CA PRO A 174 -5.10 7.79 25.62
C PRO A 174 -4.24 6.75 26.35
N ASP A 175 -4.68 5.49 26.36
CA ASP A 175 -3.96 4.37 26.95
C ASP A 175 -3.93 3.20 25.96
N PRO A 176 -2.99 3.19 24.98
CA PRO A 176 -2.86 2.09 24.04
C PRO A 176 -2.01 0.98 24.67
N VAL A 177 -2.46 -0.27 24.58
CA VAL A 177 -1.68 -1.41 25.04
C VAL A 177 -0.52 -1.65 24.07
N HIS A 178 0.69 -1.26 24.47
CA HIS A 178 1.92 -1.55 23.74
C HIS A 178 2.51 -2.89 24.19
N TYR A 179 2.83 -3.76 23.24
CA TYR A 179 3.53 -5.02 23.53
C TYR A 179 4.65 -5.29 22.53
N VAL A 180 5.71 -5.91 23.03
CA VAL A 180 6.87 -6.34 22.25
C VAL A 180 6.85 -7.86 22.18
N THR A 181 6.84 -8.43 20.97
CA THR A 181 6.74 -9.90 20.80
C THR A 181 7.99 -10.44 20.11
N LYS A 182 8.76 -11.32 20.79
CA LYS A 182 9.97 -11.96 20.23
C LYS A 182 9.69 -12.92 19.06
N HIS A 183 8.52 -13.56 19.03
CA HIS A 183 8.09 -14.48 17.97
C HIS A 183 7.77 -13.81 16.63
N LEU A 184 7.89 -12.48 16.55
CA LEU A 184 7.78 -11.73 15.30
C LEU A 184 8.87 -12.11 14.30
N GLN A 185 10.09 -12.44 14.73
CA GLN A 185 11.21 -12.73 13.80
C GLN A 185 10.93 -13.88 12.82
N GLN A 186 10.28 -14.97 13.26
CA GLN A 186 10.13 -16.18 12.42
C GLN A 186 9.00 -16.07 11.37
N GLY A 187 7.87 -15.45 11.72
CA GLY A 187 6.80 -15.17 10.75
C GLY A 187 7.18 -14.06 9.76
N ILE A 188 7.96 -13.10 10.24
CA ILE A 188 8.51 -11.99 9.44
C ILE A 188 9.62 -12.49 8.52
N GLU A 189 10.45 -13.46 8.89
CA GLU A 189 11.45 -14.08 8.00
C GLU A 189 10.82 -14.79 6.79
N SER A 190 9.71 -15.51 6.99
CA SER A 190 8.94 -16.13 5.90
C SER A 190 8.29 -15.07 4.98
N ASP A 191 7.84 -13.96 5.54
CA ASP A 191 7.21 -12.86 4.82
C ASP A 191 8.22 -11.91 4.15
N HIS A 192 9.40 -11.72 4.75
CA HIS A 192 10.59 -11.11 4.16
C HIS A 192 10.97 -11.86 2.88
N PHE A 193 10.88 -13.18 2.88
CA PHE A 193 11.12 -14.00 1.69
C PHE A 193 10.07 -13.73 0.60
N ARG A 194 8.78 -13.56 0.96
CA ARG A 194 7.68 -13.28 0.01
C ARG A 194 7.73 -11.86 -0.57
N VAL A 195 8.01 -10.85 0.26
CA VAL A 195 8.25 -9.47 -0.20
C VAL A 195 9.50 -9.40 -1.09
N LYS A 196 10.57 -10.14 -0.75
CA LYS A 196 11.77 -10.26 -1.61
C LYS A 196 11.51 -11.03 -2.91
N LYS A 197 10.62 -12.04 -2.90
CA LYS A 197 10.25 -12.85 -4.08
C LYS A 197 9.41 -12.06 -5.09
N ASN A 198 8.59 -11.13 -4.61
CA ASN A 198 7.75 -10.27 -5.45
C ASN A 198 8.37 -8.91 -5.81
N MET A 199 9.58 -8.63 -5.33
CA MET A 199 10.42 -7.59 -5.93
C MET A 199 10.89 -8.06 -7.30
N PRO A 200 10.91 -7.17 -8.33
CA PRO A 200 11.42 -7.54 -9.63
C PRO A 200 12.82 -8.14 -9.48
N LYS A 201 12.99 -9.40 -9.90
CA LYS A 201 14.28 -10.12 -9.88
C LYS A 201 15.36 -9.40 -10.71
N ILE A 202 14.96 -8.44 -11.55
CA ILE A 202 15.83 -7.66 -12.42
C ILE A 202 15.92 -6.22 -11.89
N GLY A 203 17.08 -5.88 -11.31
CA GLY A 203 17.58 -4.50 -11.23
C GLY A 203 17.26 -3.67 -9.97
N GLY A 204 16.43 -4.15 -9.03
CA GLY A 204 16.07 -3.41 -7.82
C GLY A 204 15.51 -1.99 -8.10
N PHE A 205 15.17 -1.23 -7.06
CA PHE A 205 14.78 0.17 -7.28
C PHE A 205 16.01 1.00 -7.69
N GLN A 206 15.98 1.54 -8.91
CA GLN A 206 16.99 2.45 -9.46
C GLN A 206 16.93 3.87 -8.88
N SER A 207 16.07 4.17 -7.90
CA SER A 207 16.06 5.47 -7.24
C SER A 207 15.27 5.39 -5.94
N PHE A 208 15.73 6.11 -4.91
CA PHE A 208 14.99 6.26 -3.66
C PHE A 208 13.63 6.93 -3.87
N LYS A 209 13.55 7.93 -4.75
CA LYS A 209 12.27 8.60 -5.08
C LYS A 209 11.29 7.61 -5.73
N THR A 210 11.77 6.80 -6.67
CA THR A 210 10.95 5.78 -7.34
C THR A 210 10.50 4.69 -6.37
N ALA A 211 11.40 4.21 -5.50
CA ALA A 211 11.07 3.23 -4.47
C ALA A 211 10.01 3.77 -3.49
N ARG A 212 10.24 4.97 -2.93
CA ARG A 212 9.31 5.62 -2.01
C ARG A 212 7.94 5.79 -2.63
N SER A 213 7.92 6.16 -3.91
CA SER A 213 6.67 6.33 -4.62
C SER A 213 5.97 5.00 -4.90
N ASN A 214 6.70 3.93 -5.21
CA ASN A 214 6.11 2.59 -5.37
C ASN A 214 5.51 2.03 -4.08
N TYR A 215 6.17 2.21 -2.93
CA TYR A 215 5.61 1.84 -1.63
C TYR A 215 4.39 2.69 -1.25
N ARG A 216 4.38 3.98 -1.63
CA ARG A 216 3.23 4.86 -1.46
C ARG A 216 2.04 4.53 -2.37
N ARG A 217 2.24 3.77 -3.45
CA ARG A 217 1.24 3.45 -4.50
C ARG A 217 0.60 2.06 -4.33
N GLY A 218 0.77 1.42 -3.17
CA GLY A 218 0.16 0.12 -2.90
C GLY A 218 0.78 -1.08 -3.64
N ARG A 219 2.00 -0.97 -4.22
CA ARG A 219 2.69 -2.16 -4.76
C ARG A 219 3.04 -3.17 -3.67
N SER A 220 3.16 -2.73 -2.41
CA SER A 220 3.20 -3.61 -1.24
C SER A 220 1.83 -4.18 -0.88
N ASP A 221 0.75 -3.40 -1.04
CA ASP A 221 -0.61 -3.83 -0.72
C ASP A 221 -1.08 -5.00 -1.60
N ALA A 222 -0.79 -4.94 -2.90
CA ALA A 222 -1.21 -5.99 -3.83
C ALA A 222 -0.22 -7.18 -3.93
N VAL A 223 1.00 -7.01 -3.40
CA VAL A 223 1.96 -8.10 -3.15
C VAL A 223 1.65 -8.85 -1.84
N LEU A 224 0.99 -8.20 -0.87
CA LEU A 224 0.62 -8.77 0.44
C LEU A 224 -0.86 -9.16 0.52
N SER A 225 -1.73 -8.66 -0.37
CA SER A 225 -3.13 -9.10 -0.48
C SER A 225 -3.28 -10.49 -1.13
N GLN A 226 -2.19 -11.19 -1.45
CA GLN A 226 -2.20 -12.62 -1.80
C GLN A 226 -2.25 -13.53 -0.56
N THR A 227 -2.90 -13.05 0.49
CA THR A 227 -3.25 -13.86 1.66
C THR A 227 -4.77 -13.83 1.85
N PHE A 228 -5.50 -14.05 0.75
CA PHE A 228 -6.74 -14.82 0.68
C PHE A 228 -6.78 -15.51 -0.68
#